data_AF-A0A4W3GUR1-F1
#
_entry.id   AF-A0A4W3GUR1-F1
#
_cell.length_a   1.000
_cell.length_b   1.000
_cell.length_c   1.000
_cell.angle_alpha   90.00
_cell.angle_beta   90.00
_cell.angle_gamma   90.00
#
_symmetry.space_group_name_H-M   'P 1'
#
loop_
_entity.id
_entity.type
_entity.pdbx_description
1 polymer ?
#
loop_
_entity_poly.entity_id
_entity_poly.type
_entity_poly.pdbx_seq_one_letter_code
_entity_poly.pdbx_strand_id
1 'polypeptide(L)'
;MKEEEQAEMKPDVEDKDKPWEPPYDPMFDAYVSEVAKSILPMHNSREQVISLAMFVAEKMGGSIDKDNLYDFPWELHIGELKFELKSNVIPIGNIQKGIFYHRALLFKALGDRIGISSSLVRGAYNRAWNHVLLIDDPPQDVHGPLTPPKEYVVDLMHKVGNLMKSDSAEAVHYQLFCGCKQFCGKNQVDQKQVSMSVSF
;
A
#
# COMPACT_ATOMS: atom_id res chain seq x y z
N MET A 1 54.83 -4.19 -27.67
CA MET A 1 54.99 -3.78 -26.26
C MET A 1 54.42 -2.39 -26.11
N LYS A 2 53.71 -2.18 -25.00
CA LYS A 2 52.98 -0.99 -24.55
C LYS A 2 51.56 -0.87 -25.08
N GLU A 3 50.54 -0.66 -24.26
CA GLU A 3 50.34 -0.80 -22.81
C GLU A 3 48.82 -0.63 -22.63
N GLU A 4 48.18 -1.51 -21.87
CA GLU A 4 46.76 -1.44 -21.54
C GLU A 4 46.54 -0.31 -20.52
N GLU A 5 45.71 0.68 -20.85
CA GLU A 5 45.27 1.69 -19.90
C GLU A 5 44.07 1.13 -19.12
N GLN A 6 44.34 0.56 -17.95
CA GLN A 6 43.33 0.20 -16.97
C GLN A 6 42.75 1.47 -16.36
N ALA A 7 41.48 1.75 -16.64
CA ALA A 7 40.72 2.78 -15.94
C ALA A 7 40.50 2.32 -14.49
N GLU A 8 41.26 2.92 -13.56
CA GLU A 8 41.06 2.78 -12.12
C GLU A 8 39.67 3.30 -11.72
N MET A 9 38.78 2.39 -11.35
CA MET A 9 37.52 2.70 -10.69
C MET A 9 37.82 3.11 -9.24
N LYS A 10 37.74 4.42 -8.95
CA LYS A 10 37.89 4.93 -7.59
C LYS A 10 36.72 4.41 -6.73
N PRO A 11 36.97 3.91 -5.51
CA PRO A 11 35.90 3.56 -4.60
C PRO A 11 35.19 4.84 -4.15
N ASP A 12 33.87 4.87 -4.30
CA ASP A 12 33.01 5.93 -3.75
C ASP A 12 33.20 5.95 -2.22
N VAL A 13 33.79 7.03 -1.73
CA VAL A 13 33.91 7.28 -0.29
C VAL A 13 32.52 7.71 0.18
N GLU A 14 31.74 6.75 0.70
CA GLU A 14 30.44 7.03 1.32
C GLU A 14 30.62 7.97 2.53
N ASP A 15 30.17 9.21 2.36
CA ASP A 15 30.10 10.21 3.41
C ASP A 15 29.07 9.78 4.46
N LYS A 16 29.55 9.39 5.64
CA LYS A 16 28.73 8.83 6.73
C LYS A 16 27.74 9.82 7.33
N ASP A 17 27.87 11.11 7.02
CA ASP A 17 27.02 12.18 7.53
C ASP A 17 25.90 12.57 6.56
N LYS A 18 25.83 11.97 5.35
CA LYS A 18 24.73 12.24 4.42
C LYS A 18 23.43 11.54 4.89
N PRO A 19 22.30 12.26 5.00
CA PRO A 19 21.00 11.63 5.24
C PRO A 19 20.76 10.54 4.18
N TRP A 20 20.31 9.36 4.62
CA TRP A 20 19.98 8.28 3.69
C TRP A 20 18.88 8.77 2.73
N GLU A 21 19.17 8.76 1.44
CA GLU A 21 18.21 9.03 0.39
C GLU A 21 17.72 7.70 -0.18
N PRO A 22 16.41 7.48 -0.29
CA PRO A 22 15.90 6.30 -0.96
C PRO A 22 16.34 6.31 -2.44
N PRO A 23 16.69 5.14 -3.00
CA PRO A 23 17.01 5.04 -4.42
C PRO A 23 15.81 5.48 -5.27
N TYR A 24 16.09 6.18 -6.37
CA TYR A 24 15.07 6.65 -7.29
C TYR A 24 14.35 5.47 -7.94
N ASP A 25 13.02 5.45 -7.84
CA ASP A 25 12.15 4.44 -8.45
C ASP A 25 11.38 5.07 -9.63
N PRO A 26 11.84 4.86 -10.89
CA PRO A 26 11.20 5.46 -12.07
C PRO A 26 9.78 4.94 -12.31
N MET A 27 9.51 3.69 -11.93
CA MET A 27 8.19 3.09 -12.09
C MET A 27 7.19 3.69 -11.11
N PHE A 28 7.63 3.88 -9.85
CA PHE A 28 6.80 4.56 -8.86
C PHE A 28 6.53 6.02 -9.25
N ASP A 29 7.52 6.76 -9.77
CA ASP A 29 7.29 8.13 -10.23
C ASP A 29 6.30 8.21 -11.40
N ALA A 30 6.38 7.26 -12.34
CA ALA A 30 5.39 7.11 -13.41
C ALA A 30 3.99 6.84 -12.85
N TYR A 31 3.85 6.00 -11.83
CA TYR A 31 2.57 5.75 -11.16
C TYR A 31 2.03 7.00 -10.47
N VAL A 32 2.89 7.76 -9.76
CA VAL A 32 2.49 9.04 -9.15
C VAL A 32 1.95 9.99 -10.22
N SER A 33 2.64 10.11 -11.34
CA SER A 33 2.22 10.95 -12.46
C SER A 33 0.88 10.51 -13.08
N GLU A 34 0.65 9.21 -13.23
CA GLU A 34 -0.58 8.64 -13.80
C GLU A 34 -1.78 8.83 -12.84
N VAL A 35 -1.58 8.57 -11.56
CA VAL A 35 -2.57 8.73 -10.50
C VAL A 35 -2.90 10.20 -10.28
N ALA A 36 -1.90 11.09 -10.28
CA ALA A 36 -2.14 12.53 -10.15
C ALA A 36 -3.03 13.07 -11.28
N LYS A 37 -2.82 12.61 -12.52
CA LYS A 37 -3.62 13.02 -13.69
C LYS A 37 -5.06 12.51 -13.65
N SER A 38 -5.26 11.29 -13.14
CA SER A 38 -6.59 10.65 -13.15
C SER A 38 -7.41 10.96 -11.90
N ILE A 39 -6.80 11.04 -10.72
CA ILE A 39 -7.50 11.09 -9.42
C ILE A 39 -7.63 12.50 -8.85
N LEU A 40 -6.61 13.37 -8.97
CA LEU A 40 -6.68 14.73 -8.44
C LEU A 40 -7.86 15.56 -8.99
N PRO A 41 -8.27 15.42 -10.26
CA PRO A 41 -9.43 16.14 -10.78
C PRO A 41 -10.78 15.72 -10.15
N MET A 42 -10.85 14.58 -9.46
CA MET A 42 -12.09 14.09 -8.85
C MET A 42 -12.42 14.91 -7.60
N HIS A 43 -13.68 15.32 -7.45
CA HIS A 43 -14.14 16.13 -6.32
C HIS A 43 -14.59 15.31 -5.11
N ASN A 44 -14.86 14.01 -5.30
CA ASN A 44 -15.36 13.13 -4.27
C ASN A 44 -14.23 12.30 -3.66
N SER A 45 -13.90 12.52 -2.39
CA SER A 45 -12.84 11.78 -1.68
C SER A 45 -13.08 10.27 -1.66
N ARG A 46 -14.34 9.83 -1.62
CA ARG A 46 -14.68 8.40 -1.71
C ARG A 46 -14.30 7.83 -3.06
N GLU A 47 -14.65 8.52 -4.15
CA GLU A 47 -14.29 8.08 -5.51
C GLU A 47 -12.77 8.09 -5.70
N GLN A 48 -12.07 9.09 -5.17
CA GLN A 48 -10.61 9.14 -5.22
C GLN A 48 -9.96 7.91 -4.60
N VAL A 49 -10.44 7.49 -3.42
CA VAL A 49 -9.95 6.28 -2.73
C VAL A 49 -10.25 5.03 -3.54
N ILE A 50 -11.46 4.89 -4.09
CA ILE A 50 -11.88 3.72 -4.87
C ILE A 50 -11.04 3.64 -6.16
N SER A 51 -10.86 4.75 -6.87
CA SER A 51 -10.01 4.82 -8.06
C SER A 51 -8.56 4.49 -7.77
N LEU A 52 -8.02 4.95 -6.64
CA LEU A 52 -6.67 4.59 -6.22
C LEU A 52 -6.54 3.09 -5.92
N ALA A 53 -7.54 2.51 -5.24
CA ALA A 53 -7.58 1.09 -4.95
C ALA A 53 -7.59 0.24 -6.23
N MET A 54 -8.42 0.62 -7.21
CA MET A 54 -8.48 -0.03 -8.53
C MET A 54 -7.13 0.04 -9.24
N PHE A 55 -6.52 1.22 -9.28
CA PHE A 55 -5.20 1.43 -9.88
C PHE A 55 -4.13 0.52 -9.27
N VAL A 56 -4.05 0.48 -7.94
CA VAL A 56 -3.06 -0.34 -7.21
C VAL A 56 -3.26 -1.82 -7.51
N ALA A 57 -4.51 -2.30 -7.51
CA ALA A 57 -4.78 -3.69 -7.82
C ALA A 57 -4.37 -4.03 -9.25
N GLU A 58 -4.70 -3.17 -10.22
CA GLU A 58 -4.35 -3.37 -11.64
C GLU A 58 -2.82 -3.47 -11.84
N LYS A 59 -2.04 -2.57 -11.23
CA LYS A 59 -0.56 -2.61 -11.34
C LYS A 59 0.06 -3.82 -10.62
N MET A 60 -0.65 -4.45 -9.67
CA MET A 60 -0.14 -5.56 -8.85
C MET A 60 -0.83 -6.91 -9.09
N GLY A 61 -1.39 -7.12 -10.28
CA GLY A 61 -1.92 -8.41 -10.73
C GLY A 61 -3.44 -8.56 -10.68
N GLY A 62 -4.18 -7.46 -10.64
CA GLY A 62 -5.65 -7.42 -10.71
C GLY A 62 -6.36 -7.83 -9.42
N SER A 63 -7.68 -8.00 -9.45
CA SER A 63 -8.42 -8.59 -8.33
C SER A 63 -8.08 -10.08 -8.19
N ILE A 64 -7.91 -10.56 -6.96
CA ILE A 64 -7.60 -11.95 -6.67
C ILE A 64 -8.75 -12.55 -5.86
N ASP A 65 -9.31 -13.65 -6.34
CA ASP A 65 -10.34 -14.39 -5.61
C ASP A 65 -9.79 -14.97 -4.31
N LYS A 66 -10.63 -15.01 -3.27
CA LYS A 66 -10.27 -15.56 -1.95
C LYS A 66 -9.70 -16.97 -2.05
N ASP A 67 -10.26 -17.76 -2.95
CA ASP A 67 -9.92 -19.17 -3.14
C ASP A 67 -8.67 -19.34 -4.02
N ASN A 68 -8.21 -18.33 -4.74
CA ASN A 68 -7.07 -18.43 -5.66
C ASN A 68 -5.80 -17.76 -5.14
N LEU A 69 -5.79 -17.31 -3.87
CA LEU A 69 -4.64 -16.64 -3.26
C LEU A 69 -3.38 -17.52 -3.19
N TYR A 70 -3.55 -18.84 -3.02
CA TYR A 70 -2.42 -19.77 -2.94
C TYR A 70 -1.77 -20.06 -4.30
N ASP A 71 -2.53 -19.92 -5.39
CA ASP A 71 -2.05 -20.09 -6.75
C ASP A 71 -1.39 -18.82 -7.31
N PHE A 72 -1.48 -17.70 -6.60
CA PHE A 72 -0.92 -16.43 -7.04
C PHE A 72 0.60 -16.39 -6.80
N PRO A 73 1.45 -16.40 -7.85
CA PRO A 73 2.88 -16.64 -7.73
C PRO A 73 3.67 -15.37 -7.36
N TRP A 74 3.32 -14.75 -6.23
CA TRP A 74 3.98 -13.53 -5.76
C TRP A 74 5.39 -13.81 -5.21
N GLU A 75 5.61 -14.96 -4.55
CA GLU A 75 6.92 -15.29 -3.98
C GLU A 75 7.98 -15.47 -5.07
N LEU A 76 7.61 -16.14 -6.17
CA LEU A 76 8.49 -16.31 -7.32
C LEU A 76 8.83 -14.95 -7.96
N HIS A 77 7.83 -14.09 -8.18
CA HIS A 77 8.01 -12.73 -8.71
C HIS A 77 8.98 -11.90 -7.86
N ILE A 78 8.82 -11.95 -6.53
CA ILE A 78 9.74 -11.27 -5.60
C ILE A 78 11.14 -11.88 -5.64
N GLY A 79 11.26 -13.20 -5.79
CA GLY A 79 12.54 -13.90 -5.93
C GLY A 79 13.29 -13.52 -7.20
N GLU A 80 12.60 -13.44 -8.34
CA GLU A 80 13.14 -13.00 -9.63
C GLU A 80 13.68 -11.57 -9.53
N LEU A 81 12.91 -10.64 -8.95
CA LEU A 81 13.36 -9.26 -8.74
C LEU A 81 14.61 -9.17 -7.86
N LYS A 82 14.69 -9.94 -6.77
CA LYS A 82 15.88 -9.95 -5.91
C LYS A 82 17.11 -10.46 -6.66
N PHE A 83 16.93 -11.47 -7.50
CA PHE A 83 18.01 -12.03 -8.30
C PHE A 83 18.50 -11.03 -9.37
N GLU A 84 17.57 -10.39 -10.09
CA GLU A 84 17.86 -9.38 -11.11
C GLU A 84 18.57 -8.15 -10.53
N LEU A 85 18.04 -7.62 -9.42
CA LEU A 85 18.59 -6.44 -8.74
C LEU A 85 19.84 -6.76 -7.90
N LYS A 86 20.14 -8.05 -7.66
CA LYS A 86 21.18 -8.52 -6.74
C LYS A 86 21.10 -7.86 -5.37
N SER A 87 19.88 -7.62 -4.89
CA SER A 87 19.59 -6.86 -3.68
C SER A 87 18.35 -7.40 -2.98
N ASN A 88 18.31 -7.26 -1.66
CA ASN A 88 17.10 -7.54 -0.87
C ASN A 88 16.14 -6.34 -0.82
N VAL A 89 16.58 -5.18 -1.29
CA VAL A 89 15.76 -3.96 -1.40
C VAL A 89 15.13 -3.94 -2.78
N ILE A 90 13.80 -4.01 -2.82
CA ILE A 90 13.03 -4.02 -4.07
C ILE A 90 12.23 -2.72 -4.15
N PRO A 91 12.41 -1.92 -5.20
CA PRO A 91 11.57 -0.75 -5.46
C PRO A 91 10.10 -1.16 -5.62
N ILE A 92 9.19 -0.42 -4.98
CA ILE A 92 7.75 -0.77 -4.96
C ILE A 92 7.14 -0.77 -6.37
N GLY A 93 7.63 0.09 -7.26
CA GLY A 93 7.19 0.20 -8.64
C GLY A 93 7.52 -1.02 -9.51
N ASN A 94 8.48 -1.86 -9.09
CA ASN A 94 8.85 -3.08 -9.81
C ASN A 94 7.97 -4.29 -9.44
N ILE A 95 7.20 -4.21 -8.35
CA ILE A 95 6.37 -5.31 -7.88
C ILE A 95 5.07 -5.34 -8.69
N GLN A 96 5.01 -6.21 -9.70
CA GLN A 96 3.84 -6.41 -10.56
C GLN A 96 2.86 -7.47 -10.04
N LYS A 97 3.29 -8.32 -9.10
CA LYS A 97 2.46 -9.34 -8.46
C LYS A 97 2.60 -9.23 -6.95
N GLY A 98 1.57 -8.69 -6.31
CA GLY A 98 1.59 -8.40 -4.87
C GLY A 98 0.35 -8.92 -4.15
N ILE A 99 0.56 -9.41 -2.93
CA ILE A 99 -0.50 -9.72 -1.94
C ILE A 99 -0.81 -8.51 -1.04
N PHE A 100 -1.59 -8.71 0.03
CA PHE A 100 -2.05 -7.72 1.00
C PHE A 100 -1.01 -6.65 1.35
N TYR A 101 0.16 -7.05 1.87
CA TYR A 101 1.18 -6.09 2.32
C TYR A 101 1.77 -5.23 1.19
N HIS A 102 2.09 -5.83 0.04
CA HIS A 102 2.66 -5.10 -1.10
C HIS A 102 1.67 -4.06 -1.64
N ARG A 103 0.40 -4.46 -1.79
CA ARG A 103 -0.66 -3.56 -2.26
C ARG A 103 -0.94 -2.46 -1.25
N ALA A 104 -1.00 -2.79 0.04
CA ALA A 104 -1.24 -1.81 1.08
C ALA A 104 -0.13 -0.75 1.13
N LEU A 105 1.13 -1.16 0.96
CA LEU A 105 2.27 -0.25 0.83
C LEU A 105 2.15 0.68 -0.39
N LEU A 106 1.88 0.14 -1.58
CA LEU A 106 1.77 0.95 -2.79
C LEU A 106 0.61 1.95 -2.68
N PHE A 107 -0.54 1.51 -2.15
CA PHE A 107 -1.67 2.39 -1.91
C PHE A 107 -1.32 3.54 -0.97
N LYS A 108 -0.65 3.26 0.16
CA LYS A 108 -0.23 4.29 1.11
C LYS A 108 0.76 5.26 0.47
N ALA A 109 1.77 4.73 -0.21
CA ALA A 109 2.80 5.54 -0.86
C ALA A 109 2.22 6.46 -1.95
N LEU A 110 1.32 5.97 -2.78
CA LEU A 110 0.65 6.80 -3.80
C LEU A 110 -0.32 7.79 -3.16
N GLY A 111 -1.12 7.35 -2.18
CA GLY A 111 -2.07 8.19 -1.45
C GLY A 111 -1.39 9.40 -0.83
N ASP A 112 -0.22 9.21 -0.21
CA ASP A 112 0.56 10.30 0.39
C ASP A 112 1.06 11.31 -0.65
N ARG A 113 1.33 10.87 -1.88
CA ARG A 113 1.80 11.76 -2.97
C ARG A 113 0.69 12.61 -3.56
N ILE A 114 -0.55 12.13 -3.54
CA ILE A 114 -1.73 12.86 -4.04
C ILE A 114 -2.59 13.49 -2.94
N GLY A 115 -2.18 13.37 -1.67
CA GLY A 115 -2.87 14.00 -0.53
C GLY A 115 -4.08 13.23 0.01
N ILE A 116 -4.22 11.94 -0.29
CA ILE A 116 -5.23 11.08 0.33
C ILE A 116 -4.75 10.65 1.71
N SER A 117 -5.44 11.13 2.76
CA SER A 117 -5.18 10.72 4.13
C SER A 117 -5.54 9.25 4.35
N SER A 118 -4.52 8.41 4.46
CA SER A 118 -4.66 6.98 4.75
C SER A 118 -3.67 6.52 5.81
N SER A 119 -4.00 5.44 6.52
CA SER A 119 -3.17 4.83 7.55
C SER A 119 -2.92 3.36 7.21
N LEU A 120 -1.65 2.98 7.07
CA LEU A 120 -1.26 1.59 6.84
C LEU A 120 -1.17 0.85 8.18
N VAL A 121 -1.93 -0.23 8.33
CA VAL A 121 -1.88 -1.10 9.50
C VAL A 121 -1.31 -2.45 9.10
N ARG A 122 -0.24 -2.86 9.79
CA ARG A 122 0.41 -4.15 9.61
C ARG A 122 -0.23 -5.19 10.54
N GLY A 123 -0.75 -6.26 9.94
CA GLY A 123 -1.23 -7.43 10.64
C GLY A 123 -0.19 -8.54 10.72
N ALA A 124 -0.63 -9.74 11.13
CA ALA A 124 0.19 -10.95 11.15
C ALA A 124 0.23 -11.64 9.78
N TYR A 125 1.18 -12.56 9.57
CA TYR A 125 1.23 -13.45 8.39
C TYR A 125 1.13 -12.73 7.03
N ASN A 126 1.94 -11.69 6.82
CA ASN A 126 1.97 -10.88 5.57
C ASN A 126 0.64 -10.16 5.23
N ARG A 127 -0.27 -10.02 6.21
CA ARG A 127 -1.45 -9.16 6.09
C ARG A 127 -1.10 -7.71 6.40
N ALA A 128 -1.63 -6.81 5.60
CA ALA A 128 -1.78 -5.40 5.95
C ALA A 128 -2.93 -4.80 5.16
N TRP A 129 -3.42 -3.66 5.63
CA TRP A 129 -4.55 -2.97 5.05
C TRP A 129 -4.43 -1.47 5.31
N ASN A 130 -5.20 -0.68 4.57
CA ASN A 130 -5.25 0.76 4.76
C ASN A 130 -6.59 1.17 5.36
N HIS A 131 -6.52 2.04 6.36
CA HIS A 131 -7.65 2.82 6.85
C HIS A 131 -7.69 4.18 6.15
N VAL A 132 -8.88 4.67 5.87
CA VAL A 132 -9.13 6.02 5.36
C VAL A 132 -10.24 6.67 6.18
N LEU A 133 -10.12 7.97 6.41
CA LEU A 133 -11.17 8.77 7.05
C LEU A 133 -11.99 9.45 5.95
N LEU A 134 -13.27 9.12 5.88
CA LEU A 134 -14.19 9.70 4.90
C LEU A 134 -15.38 10.33 5.62
N ILE A 135 -15.82 11.47 5.12
CA ILE A 135 -17.06 12.11 5.55
C ILE A 135 -18.17 11.55 4.66
N ASP A 136 -19.23 11.05 5.28
CA ASP A 136 -20.40 10.61 4.52
C ASP A 136 -21.22 11.84 4.12
N ASP A 137 -21.77 11.82 2.90
CA ASP A 137 -22.72 12.83 2.46
C ASP A 137 -23.89 12.89 3.45
N PRO A 138 -24.35 14.10 3.83
CA PRO A 138 -25.51 14.23 4.68
C PRO A 138 -26.72 13.56 4.00
N PRO A 139 -27.61 12.89 4.76
CA PRO A 139 -28.89 12.46 4.23
C PRO A 139 -29.58 13.66 3.57
N GLN A 140 -30.19 13.45 2.40
CA GLN A 140 -30.73 14.50 1.52
C GLN A 140 -31.73 15.46 2.21
N ASP A 141 -32.25 15.09 3.39
CA ASP A 141 -33.26 15.84 4.15
C ASP A 141 -32.72 16.61 5.37
N VAL A 142 -31.39 16.64 5.62
CA VAL A 142 -30.82 17.28 6.81
C VAL A 142 -29.75 18.30 6.44
N HIS A 143 -30.11 19.58 6.44
CA HIS A 143 -29.16 20.70 6.49
C HIS A 143 -28.64 20.84 7.93
N GLY A 144 -27.73 19.94 8.31
CA GLY A 144 -27.06 19.91 9.61
C GLY A 144 -25.54 20.05 9.49
N PRO A 145 -24.82 20.22 10.60
CA PRO A 145 -23.36 20.24 10.60
C PRO A 145 -22.79 18.94 9.98
N LEU A 146 -21.65 19.07 9.31
CA LEU A 146 -20.95 17.94 8.67
C LEU A 146 -20.83 16.77 9.64
N THR A 147 -21.18 15.57 9.16
CA THR A 147 -21.04 14.36 9.98
C THR A 147 -19.56 14.13 10.33
N PRO A 148 -19.25 13.59 11.52
CA PRO A 148 -17.86 13.31 11.86
C PRO A 148 -17.27 12.32 10.85
N PRO A 149 -15.99 12.47 10.46
CA PRO A 149 -15.31 11.51 9.60
C PRO A 149 -15.40 10.10 10.19
N LYS A 150 -15.71 9.13 9.34
CA LYS A 150 -15.76 7.71 9.71
C LYS A 150 -14.58 6.98 9.11
N GLU A 151 -14.11 5.96 9.83
CA GLU A 151 -12.97 5.16 9.43
C GLU A 151 -13.39 3.94 8.62
N TYR A 152 -12.81 3.80 7.44
CA TYR A 152 -13.07 2.70 6.51
C TYR A 152 -11.79 1.92 6.21
N VAL A 153 -11.89 0.60 6.12
CA VAL A 153 -10.86 -0.29 5.58
C VAL A 153 -11.08 -0.45 4.08
N VAL A 154 -10.01 -0.27 3.31
CA VAL A 154 -10.02 -0.42 1.85
C VAL A 154 -9.68 -1.87 1.46
N ASP A 155 -10.56 -2.54 0.71
CA ASP A 155 -10.23 -3.84 0.11
C ASP A 155 -9.39 -3.64 -1.16
N LEU A 156 -8.15 -4.14 -1.14
CA LEU A 156 -7.21 -4.13 -2.27
C LEU A 156 -7.00 -5.51 -2.88
N MET A 157 -7.68 -6.55 -2.40
CA MET A 157 -7.45 -7.94 -2.78
C MET A 157 -8.63 -8.56 -3.51
N HIS A 158 -9.79 -8.67 -2.85
CA HIS A 158 -10.90 -9.50 -3.34
C HIS A 158 -11.93 -8.67 -4.08
N LYS A 159 -12.54 -7.70 -3.39
CA LYS A 159 -13.48 -6.73 -3.96
C LYS A 159 -12.80 -5.38 -4.01
N VAL A 160 -11.91 -5.21 -4.98
CA VAL A 160 -11.07 -4.03 -5.09
C VAL A 160 -11.93 -2.75 -5.08
N GLY A 161 -11.58 -1.81 -4.20
CA GLY A 161 -12.31 -0.55 -4.05
C GLY A 161 -13.52 -0.62 -3.12
N ASN A 162 -13.84 -1.79 -2.54
CA ASN A 162 -14.86 -1.87 -1.50
C ASN A 162 -14.36 -1.16 -0.22
N LEU A 163 -15.24 -0.34 0.37
CA LEU A 163 -14.96 0.42 1.59
C LEU A 163 -15.77 -0.15 2.75
N MET A 164 -15.10 -0.91 3.60
CA MET A 164 -15.71 -1.58 4.74
C MET A 164 -15.59 -0.68 5.97
N LYS A 165 -16.68 -0.47 6.72
CA LYS A 165 -16.55 0.26 8.01
C LYS A 165 -15.63 -0.51 8.94
N SER A 166 -14.73 0.18 9.64
CA SER A 166 -13.67 -0.46 10.43
C SER A 166 -14.20 -1.36 11.56
N ASP A 167 -15.41 -1.11 12.04
CA ASP A 167 -16.13 -1.87 13.07
C ASP A 167 -16.99 -3.03 12.50
N SER A 168 -17.08 -3.16 11.17
CA SER A 168 -17.92 -4.16 10.54
C SER A 168 -17.29 -5.56 10.59
N ALA A 169 -18.14 -6.60 10.65
CA ALA A 169 -17.70 -7.99 10.54
C ALA A 169 -16.95 -8.28 9.23
N GLU A 170 -17.26 -7.52 8.16
CA GLU A 170 -16.57 -7.62 6.87
C GLU A 170 -15.11 -7.16 6.98
N ALA A 171 -14.86 -6.01 7.62
CA ALA A 171 -13.51 -5.52 7.88
C ALA A 171 -12.71 -6.48 8.76
N VAL A 172 -13.31 -6.99 9.84
CA VAL A 172 -12.67 -7.98 10.73
C VAL A 172 -12.30 -9.24 9.95
N HIS A 173 -13.19 -9.74 9.09
CA HIS A 173 -12.90 -10.89 8.23
C HIS A 173 -11.76 -10.60 7.25
N TYR A 174 -11.72 -9.41 6.64
CA TYR A 174 -10.61 -9.01 5.77
C TYR A 174 -9.26 -8.97 6.51
N GLN A 175 -9.25 -8.51 7.76
CA GLN A 175 -8.05 -8.36 8.57
C GLN A 175 -7.54 -9.69 9.15
N LEU A 176 -8.45 -10.53 9.66
CA LEU A 176 -8.12 -11.68 10.49
C LEU A 176 -8.21 -13.03 9.80
N PHE A 177 -8.90 -13.15 8.65
CA PHE A 177 -9.22 -14.47 8.12
C PHE A 177 -8.00 -15.19 7.54
N CYS A 178 -7.23 -15.84 8.40
CA CYS A 178 -6.47 -17.04 8.11
C CYS A 178 -7.49 -18.19 7.98
N GLY A 179 -7.38 -19.04 6.97
CA GLY A 179 -8.31 -20.18 6.74
C GLY A 179 -8.37 -21.24 7.86
N CYS A 180 -7.79 -20.97 9.03
CA CYS A 180 -7.88 -21.83 10.22
C CYS A 180 -8.98 -21.33 11.16
N LYS A 181 -10.11 -22.06 11.22
CA LYS A 181 -11.24 -21.81 12.15
C LYS A 181 -10.90 -21.95 13.65
N GLN A 182 -9.66 -22.22 14.05
CA GLN A 182 -9.35 -22.71 15.39
C GLN A 182 -8.92 -21.66 16.43
N PHE A 183 -8.60 -20.41 16.05
CA PHE A 183 -7.93 -19.46 16.97
C PHE A 183 -8.64 -18.11 17.19
N CYS A 184 -9.87 -17.92 16.70
CA CYS A 184 -10.62 -16.68 16.90
C CYS A 184 -11.32 -16.60 18.27
N GLY A 185 -10.60 -16.95 19.33
CA GLY A 185 -11.12 -16.91 20.70
C GLY A 185 -9.98 -16.65 21.67
N LYS A 186 -9.83 -15.38 22.05
CA LYS A 186 -8.85 -14.82 23.01
C LYS A 186 -7.58 -14.30 22.33
N ASN A 187 -7.60 -13.00 22.01
CA ASN A 187 -6.58 -12.04 22.42
C ASN A 187 -6.95 -10.67 21.86
N GLN A 188 -7.95 -10.04 22.47
CA GLN A 188 -8.10 -8.59 22.43
C GLN A 188 -7.16 -8.04 23.50
N VAL A 189 -5.88 -7.85 23.15
CA VAL A 189 -4.91 -7.16 24.01
C VAL A 189 -4.09 -6.23 23.12
N ASP A 190 -4.36 -4.94 23.31
CA ASP A 190 -3.50 -3.78 23.05
C ASP A 190 -2.84 -3.66 21.67
N GLN A 191 -3.58 -3.11 20.71
CA GLN A 191 -2.95 -2.34 19.63
C GLN A 191 -2.56 -0.97 20.18
N LYS A 192 -1.30 -0.84 20.60
CA LYS A 192 -0.66 0.47 20.76
C LYS A 192 -0.62 1.15 19.39
N GLN A 193 -1.44 2.19 19.25
CA GLN A 193 -1.35 3.16 18.18
C GLN A 193 0.02 3.83 18.25
N VAL A 194 0.93 3.46 17.34
CA VAL A 194 2.16 4.24 17.14
C VAL A 194 1.77 5.44 16.28
N SER A 195 1.31 6.50 16.94
CA SER A 195 1.23 7.84 16.37
C SER A 195 2.67 8.32 16.14
N MET A 196 3.21 8.16 14.93
CA MET A 196 4.35 8.96 14.52
C MET A 196 3.85 10.38 14.20
N SER A 197 3.80 11.19 15.25
CA SER A 197 3.72 12.64 15.12
C SER A 197 5.11 13.13 14.74
N VAL A 198 5.31 13.47 13.47
CA VAL A 198 6.48 14.24 13.05
C VAL A 198 6.14 15.70 13.33
N SER A 199 6.67 16.24 14.44
CA SER A 199 6.67 17.67 14.70
C SER A 199 7.73 18.32 13.81
N PHE A 200 7.35 19.34 13.06
CA PHE A 200 8.27 20.27 12.40
C PHE A 200 9.01 21.13 13.44
#